data_AF-A0A2D6RN58-F1
#
_entry.id   AF-A0A2D6RN58-F1
#
_cell.length_a   1.000
_cell.length_b   1.000
_cell.length_c   1.000
_cell.angle_alpha   90.00
_cell.angle_beta   90.00
_cell.angle_gamma   90.00
#
_symmetry.space_group_name_H-M   'P 1'
#
loop_
_entity.id
_entity.type
_entity.pdbx_description
1 polymer ?
#
loop_
_entity_poly.entity_id
_entity_poly.type
_entity_poly.pdbx_seq_one_letter_code
_entity_poly.pdbx_strand_id
1 'polypeptide(L)'
;MAKKKFDFGVFRRKKEAKLNAVKFGLAGGITTAICVLFTSLLVWINYAPMWVALITDIYGSFGYDATTFFGTVLGVIYSFIDGFLLTWIFALIYNKLL
;
A
#
# COMPACT_ATOMS: atom_id res chain seq x y z
N MET A 1 54.18 27.23 -9.46
CA MET A 1 53.67 26.07 -8.69
C MET A 1 52.20 26.30 -8.37
N ALA A 2 51.28 25.68 -9.10
CA ALA A 2 49.84 25.85 -8.86
C ALA A 2 49.40 24.96 -7.69
N LYS A 3 48.87 25.56 -6.61
CA LYS A 3 48.26 24.82 -5.48
C LYS A 3 46.98 24.15 -5.96
N LYS A 4 47.01 22.83 -6.12
CA LYS A 4 45.83 22.00 -6.40
C LYS A 4 44.91 22.08 -5.18
N LYS A 5 43.78 22.80 -5.29
CA LYS A 5 42.74 22.82 -4.24
C LYS A 5 42.19 21.41 -4.11
N PHE A 6 42.32 20.82 -2.92
CA PHE A 6 41.73 19.52 -2.61
C PHE A 6 40.21 19.69 -2.56
N ASP A 7 39.50 19.02 -3.47
CA ASP A 7 38.04 19.08 -3.57
C ASP A 7 37.41 18.12 -2.54
N PHE A 8 36.85 18.69 -1.47
CA PHE A 8 36.11 17.94 -0.45
C PHE A 8 34.72 17.47 -0.91
N GLY A 9 34.31 17.76 -2.15
CA GLY A 9 33.04 17.36 -2.74
C GLY A 9 32.82 15.84 -2.82
N VAL A 10 33.91 15.05 -2.74
CA VAL A 10 33.86 13.58 -2.80
C VAL A 10 33.14 12.96 -1.58
N PHE A 11 33.05 13.66 -0.45
CA PHE A 11 32.39 13.16 0.77
C PHE A 11 30.94 13.62 0.96
N ARG A 12 30.33 14.30 -0.03
CA ARG A 12 28.91 14.67 0.06
C ARG A 12 28.05 13.42 -0.09
N ARG A 13 27.50 12.90 1.01
CA ARG A 13 26.45 11.87 0.97
C ARG A 13 25.34 12.34 0.03
N LYS A 14 24.94 11.49 -0.93
CA LYS A 14 23.79 11.79 -1.79
C LYS A 14 22.59 12.05 -0.87
N LYS A 15 21.90 13.17 -1.08
CA LYS A 15 20.68 13.49 -0.35
C LYS A 15 19.65 12.40 -0.65
N GLU A 16 19.36 11.55 0.34
CA GLU A 16 18.41 10.46 0.16
C GLU A 16 17.01 11.03 -0.09
N ALA A 17 16.28 10.41 -1.03
CA ALA A 17 14.98 10.89 -1.46
C ALA A 17 13.91 10.50 -0.42
N LYS A 18 13.32 11.50 0.24
CA LYS A 18 12.21 11.30 1.18
C LYS A 18 10.92 10.98 0.44
N LEU A 19 10.16 10.03 0.96
CA LEU A 19 8.82 9.72 0.48
C LEU A 19 7.82 10.74 1.03
N ASN A 20 6.88 11.20 0.21
CA ASN A 20 5.72 11.91 0.75
C ASN A 20 4.74 10.89 1.32
N ALA A 21 4.63 10.81 2.65
CA ALA A 21 3.87 9.76 3.31
C ALA A 21 2.40 9.74 2.89
N VAL A 22 1.75 10.91 2.75
CA VAL A 22 0.33 10.99 2.35
C VAL A 22 0.13 10.51 0.92
N LYS A 23 0.97 10.94 -0.02
CA LYS A 23 0.90 10.50 -1.42
C LYS A 23 1.17 9.00 -1.55
N PHE A 24 2.12 8.49 -0.78
CA PHE A 24 2.46 7.07 -0.76
C PHE A 24 1.32 6.23 -0.15
N GLY A 25 0.75 6.70 0.96
CA GLY A 25 -0.48 6.17 1.56
C GLY A 25 -1.63 6.08 0.57
N LEU A 26 -1.95 7.19 -0.10
CA LEU A 26 -3.02 7.24 -1.10
C LEU A 26 -2.78 6.24 -2.24
N ALA A 27 -1.55 6.15 -2.75
CA ALA A 27 -1.20 5.17 -3.77
C ALA A 27 -1.42 3.74 -3.27
N GLY A 28 -0.96 3.41 -2.06
CA GLY A 28 -1.14 2.10 -1.45
C GLY A 28 -2.61 1.73 -1.22
N GLY A 29 -3.42 2.68 -0.73
CA GLY A 29 -4.86 2.50 -0.55
C GLY A 29 -5.58 2.25 -1.88
N ILE A 30 -5.28 3.04 -2.92
CA ILE A 30 -5.88 2.84 -4.25
C ILE A 30 -5.48 1.48 -4.84
N THR A 31 -4.20 1.12 -4.76
CA THR A 31 -3.70 -0.16 -5.31
C THR A 31 -4.38 -1.35 -4.64
N THR A 32 -4.46 -1.36 -3.31
CA THR A 32 -5.09 -2.45 -2.55
C THR A 32 -6.59 -2.53 -2.79
N ALA A 33 -7.29 -1.39 -2.86
CA ALA A 33 -8.71 -1.31 -3.20
C ALA A 33 -9.00 -1.93 -4.57
N ILE A 34 -8.18 -1.61 -5.57
CA ILE A 34 -8.29 -2.20 -6.91
C ILE A 34 -8.07 -3.72 -6.86
N CYS A 35 -7.04 -4.18 -6.15
CA CYS A 35 -6.77 -5.61 -5.99
C CYS A 35 -7.98 -6.34 -5.38
N VAL A 36 -8.53 -5.83 -4.28
CA VAL A 36 -9.67 -6.47 -3.59
C VAL A 36 -10.94 -6.42 -4.43
N LEU A 37 -11.17 -5.35 -5.19
CA LEU A 37 -12.28 -5.28 -6.15
C LEU A 37 -12.18 -6.43 -7.16
N PHE A 38 -11.03 -6.59 -7.82
CA PHE A 38 -10.85 -7.64 -8.82
C PHE A 38 -10.93 -9.03 -8.21
N THR A 39 -10.32 -9.29 -7.04
CA THR A 39 -10.41 -10.60 -6.40
C THR A 39 -11.85 -10.94 -5.98
N SER A 40 -12.63 -9.95 -5.53
CA SER A 40 -14.04 -10.16 -5.18
C SER A 40 -14.89 -10.46 -6.41
N LEU A 41 -14.66 -9.76 -7.54
CA LEU A 41 -15.37 -10.04 -8.80
C LEU A 41 -15.04 -11.44 -9.37
N LEU A 42 -13.82 -11.93 -9.18
CA LEU A 42 -13.43 -13.27 -9.63
C LEU A 42 -14.20 -14.40 -8.90
N VAL A 43 -14.65 -14.15 -7.65
CA VAL A 43 -15.47 -15.12 -6.92
C VAL A 43 -16.83 -15.31 -7.59
N TRP A 44 -17.37 -14.29 -8.27
CA TRP A 44 -18.69 -14.36 -8.90
C TRP A 44 -18.72 -15.35 -10.07
N ILE A 45 -17.55 -15.65 -10.65
CA ILE A 45 -17.37 -16.67 -11.68
C ILE A 45 -16.73 -17.96 -11.11
N ASN A 46 -16.75 -18.14 -9.79
CA ASN A 46 -16.16 -19.25 -9.06
C ASN A 46 -14.65 -19.44 -9.33
N TYR A 47 -13.92 -18.34 -9.58
CA TYR A 47 -12.48 -18.38 -9.83
C TYR A 47 -11.69 -18.06 -8.56
N ALA A 48 -10.77 -18.96 -8.20
CA ALA A 48 -9.84 -18.82 -7.09
C ALA A 48 -10.49 -18.40 -5.73
N PRO A 49 -11.57 -19.05 -5.28
CA PRO A 49 -12.34 -18.61 -4.10
C PRO A 49 -11.57 -18.64 -2.78
N MET A 50 -10.49 -19.44 -2.70
CA MET A 50 -9.65 -19.56 -1.50
C MET A 50 -9.03 -18.23 -1.06
N TRP A 51 -8.65 -17.35 -1.99
CA TRP A 51 -8.05 -16.05 -1.65
C TRP A 51 -9.04 -15.14 -0.94
N VAL A 52 -10.31 -15.21 -1.32
CA VAL A 52 -11.36 -14.39 -0.71
C VAL A 52 -11.84 -15.00 0.59
N ALA A 53 -11.82 -16.33 0.73
CA ALA A 53 -12.10 -16.99 2.00
C ALA A 53 -11.21 -16.47 3.14
N LEU A 54 -9.93 -16.19 2.87
CA LEU A 54 -9.02 -15.57 3.85
C LEU A 54 -9.45 -14.15 4.24
N ILE A 55 -9.92 -13.35 3.29
CA ILE A 55 -10.41 -11.99 3.57
C ILE A 55 -11.73 -12.06 4.35
N THR A 56 -12.62 -12.99 4.00
CA THR A 56 -13.88 -13.25 4.71
C THR A 56 -13.65 -13.75 6.13
N ASP A 57 -12.61 -14.52 6.40
CA ASP A 57 -12.29 -14.94 7.76
C ASP A 57 -11.96 -13.74 8.68
N ILE A 58 -11.21 -12.76 8.15
CA ILE A 58 -10.80 -11.57 8.90
C ILE A 58 -11.94 -10.55 9.00
N TYR A 59 -12.60 -10.23 7.87
CA TYR A 59 -13.55 -9.12 7.76
C TYR A 59 -15.02 -9.55 7.71
N GLY A 60 -15.32 -10.83 7.65
CA GLY A 60 -16.70 -11.34 7.56
C GLY A 60 -17.55 -10.97 8.77
N SER A 61 -16.94 -10.97 9.96
CA SER A 61 -17.58 -10.48 11.19
C SER A 61 -17.95 -8.99 11.15
N PHE A 62 -17.32 -8.22 10.24
CA PHE A 62 -17.61 -6.81 9.99
C PHE A 62 -18.53 -6.60 8.78
N GLY A 63 -19.13 -7.66 8.24
CA GLY A 63 -20.09 -7.59 7.14
C GLY A 63 -19.47 -7.70 5.73
N TYR A 64 -18.18 -8.05 5.61
CA TYR A 64 -17.61 -8.37 4.31
C TYR A 64 -18.11 -9.72 3.79
N ASP A 65 -18.81 -9.68 2.66
CA ASP A 65 -19.21 -10.85 1.89
C ASP A 65 -19.01 -10.59 0.39
N ALA A 66 -17.95 -11.18 -0.17
CA ALA A 66 -17.61 -11.01 -1.58
C ALA A 66 -18.62 -11.61 -2.55
N THR A 67 -19.52 -12.49 -2.11
CA THR A 67 -20.60 -13.02 -2.95
C THR A 67 -21.72 -12.00 -3.17
N THR A 68 -21.73 -10.93 -2.37
CA THR A 68 -22.70 -9.84 -2.48
C THR A 68 -22.06 -8.57 -3.03
N PHE A 69 -22.84 -7.76 -3.73
CA PHE A 69 -22.40 -6.44 -4.20
C PHE A 69 -22.04 -5.53 -3.01
N PHE A 70 -22.85 -5.53 -1.95
CA PHE A 70 -22.61 -4.68 -0.79
C PHE A 70 -21.33 -5.08 -0.03
N GLY A 71 -21.11 -6.38 0.18
CA GLY A 71 -19.88 -6.86 0.82
C GLY A 71 -18.64 -6.60 -0.05
N THR A 72 -18.75 -6.66 -1.38
CA THR A 72 -17.67 -6.24 -2.28
C THR A 72 -17.32 -4.77 -2.10
N VAL A 73 -18.31 -3.88 -2.01
CA VAL A 73 -18.09 -2.45 -1.76
C VAL A 73 -17.42 -2.22 -0.40
N LEU A 74 -17.87 -2.91 0.65
CA LEU A 74 -17.23 -2.84 1.97
C LEU A 74 -15.77 -3.30 1.93
N GLY A 75 -15.47 -4.39 1.22
CA GLY A 75 -14.10 -4.88 1.09
C GLY A 75 -13.17 -3.90 0.40
N VAL A 76 -13.66 -3.19 -0.64
CA VAL A 76 -12.90 -2.14 -1.31
C VAL A 76 -12.60 -0.98 -0.36
N ILE A 77 -13.56 -0.58 0.48
CA ILE A 77 -13.36 0.48 1.49
C ILE A 77 -12.37 0.04 2.57
N TYR A 78 -12.53 -1.15 3.14
CA TYR A 78 -11.64 -1.68 4.17
C TYR A 78 -10.22 -1.83 3.65
N SER A 79 -10.05 -2.44 2.48
CA SER A 79 -8.72 -2.59 1.86
C SER A 79 -8.07 -1.26 1.51
N PHE A 80 -8.83 -0.26 1.06
CA PHE A 80 -8.30 1.09 0.87
C PHE A 80 -7.73 1.66 2.16
N ILE A 81 -8.47 1.56 3.27
CA ILE A 81 -8.06 2.08 4.58
C ILE A 81 -6.80 1.36 5.06
N ASP A 82 -6.79 0.03 4.99
CA ASP A 82 -5.65 -0.78 5.44
C ASP A 82 -4.42 -0.54 4.58
N GLY A 83 -4.57 -0.51 3.26
CA GLY A 83 -3.51 -0.20 2.32
C GLY A 83 -2.95 1.21 2.51
N PHE A 84 -3.82 2.19 2.76
CA PHE A 84 -3.41 3.54 3.11
C PHE A 84 -2.59 3.57 4.39
N LEU A 85 -3.09 2.99 5.47
CA LEU A 85 -2.44 3.03 6.78
C LEU A 85 -1.08 2.31 6.75
N LEU A 86 -1.03 1.11 6.19
CA LEU A 86 0.20 0.31 6.12
C LEU A 86 1.29 1.03 5.33
N THR A 87 0.96 1.54 4.14
CA THR A 87 1.94 2.22 3.29
C THR A 87 2.29 3.62 3.83
N TRP A 88 1.34 4.33 4.43
CA TRP A 88 1.61 5.60 5.12
C TRP A 88 2.59 5.41 6.29
N ILE A 89 2.35 4.42 7.16
CA ILE A 89 3.26 4.07 8.26
C ILE A 89 4.63 3.65 7.71
N PHE A 90 4.67 2.82 6.67
CA PHE A 90 5.91 2.43 6.00
C PHE A 90 6.72 3.65 5.54
N ALA A 91 6.07 4.62 4.89
CA ALA A 91 6.74 5.83 4.43
C ALA A 91 7.28 6.69 5.61
N LEU A 92 6.58 6.73 6.74
CA LEU A 92 7.07 7.41 7.95
C LEU A 92 8.30 6.71 8.54
N ILE A 93 8.27 5.38 8.64
CA ILE A 93 9.41 4.59 9.12
C ILE A 93 10.61 4.77 8.19
N TYR A 94 10.41 4.61 6.88
CA TYR A 94 11.44 4.81 5.87
C TYR A 94 12.09 6.19 6.01
N ASN A 95 11.29 7.26 6.06
CA ASN A 95 11.79 8.62 6.20
C ASN A 95 12.52 8.90 7.52
N LYS A 96 12.26 8.12 8.57
CA LYS A 96 12.94 8.21 9.87
C LYS A 96 14.29 7.48 9.86
N LEU A 97 14.47 6.51 8.97
CA LEU A 97 15.71 5.73 8.83
C LEU A 97 16.72 6.37 7.87
N LEU A 98 16.32 7.35 7.05
CA LEU A 98 17.21 8.21 6.24
C LEU A 98 17.85 9.32 7.08
#